data_AF-A0A354PJY2-F1
#
_entry.id   AF-A0A354PJY2-F1
#
_cell.length_a   1.000
_cell.length_b   1.000
_cell.length_c   1.000
_cell.angle_alpha   90.00
_cell.angle_beta   90.00
_cell.angle_gamma   90.00
#
_symmetry.space_group_name_H-M   'P 1'
#
loop_
_entity.id
_entity.type
_entity.pdbx_description
1 polymer ?
#
loop_
_entity_poly.entity_id
_entity_poly.type
_entity_poly.pdbx_seq_one_letter_code
_entity_poly.pdbx_strand_id
1 'polypeptide(L)'
;MASKPNLASIISSVLKSAGKPITADAVFDVIQSKSLYEFNSKNPQGIVRNCLSRHSIENTLPNASKKKIFSKQGDGGFDLI
;
A
#
# COMPACT_ATOMS: atom_id res chain seq x y z
N MET A 1 -15.33 17.38 -4.69
CA MET A 1 -14.06 17.32 -5.46
C MET A 1 -13.46 15.93 -5.30
N ALA A 2 -13.57 15.07 -6.30
CA ALA A 2 -12.95 13.74 -6.26
C ALA A 2 -11.48 13.87 -6.71
N SER A 3 -10.58 14.09 -5.75
CA SER A 3 -9.15 14.02 -6.02
C SER A 3 -8.81 12.62 -6.52
N LYS A 4 -8.03 12.52 -7.61
CA LYS A 4 -7.55 11.24 -8.17
C LYS A 4 -7.09 10.32 -7.02
N PRO A 5 -7.53 9.06 -6.97
CA PRO A 5 -7.14 8.16 -5.91
C PRO A 5 -5.63 8.01 -5.93
N ASN A 6 -4.98 8.43 -4.85
CA ASN A 6 -3.54 8.25 -4.69
C ASN A 6 -3.25 6.75 -4.44
N LEU A 7 -2.01 6.33 -4.68
CA LEU A 7 -1.62 4.93 -4.53
C LEU A 7 -1.95 4.38 -3.12
N ALA A 8 -1.79 5.18 -2.06
CA ALA A 8 -2.15 4.76 -0.72
C ALA A 8 -3.65 4.46 -0.58
N SER A 9 -4.53 5.28 -1.18
CA SER A 9 -5.98 5.05 -1.19
C SER A 9 -6.37 3.79 -1.98
N ILE A 10 -5.67 3.50 -3.07
CA ILE A 10 -5.88 2.28 -3.86
C ILE A 10 -5.48 1.06 -3.05
N ILE A 11 -4.29 1.10 -2.44
CA ILE A 11 -3.82 0.06 -1.53
C ILE A 11 -4.82 -0.14 -0.38
N SER A 12 -5.33 0.93 0.22
CA SER A 12 -6.36 0.84 1.26
C SER A 12 -7.63 0.15 0.76
N SER A 13 -8.07 0.45 -0.46
CA SER A 13 -9.22 -0.24 -1.07
C SER A 13 -8.97 -1.74 -1.24
N VAL A 14 -7.76 -2.10 -1.68
CA VAL A 14 -7.34 -3.50 -1.86
C VAL A 14 -7.29 -4.23 -0.52
N LEU A 15 -6.66 -3.65 0.51
CA LEU A 15 -6.61 -4.23 1.86
C LEU A 15 -8.02 -4.40 2.44
N LYS A 16 -8.87 -3.38 2.30
CA LYS A 16 -10.27 -3.42 2.74
C LYS A 16 -11.07 -4.51 2.02
N SER A 17 -10.83 -4.70 0.73
CA SER A 17 -11.47 -5.76 -0.06
C SER A 17 -10.94 -7.15 0.26
N ALA A 18 -9.67 -7.27 0.69
CA ALA A 18 -9.07 -8.54 1.08
C ALA A 18 -9.60 -9.03 2.44
N GLY A 19 -9.90 -8.11 3.36
CA GLY A 19 -10.44 -8.41 4.70
C GLY A 19 -9.47 -9.16 5.61
N LYS A 20 -8.21 -9.28 5.20
CA LYS A 20 -7.12 -9.94 5.93
C LYS A 20 -5.80 -9.25 5.61
N PRO A 21 -4.80 -9.33 6.52
CA PRO A 21 -3.46 -8.84 6.22
C PRO A 21 -2.88 -9.59 5.02
N ILE A 22 -2.45 -8.84 4.02
CA ILE A 22 -1.82 -9.39 2.81
C ILE A 22 -0.48 -8.73 2.56
N THR A 23 0.45 -9.45 1.93
CA THR A 23 1.79 -8.94 1.67
C THR A 23 1.78 -7.84 0.62
N ALA A 24 2.82 -6.99 0.61
CA ALA A 24 2.99 -5.96 -0.41
C ALA A 24 2.98 -6.51 -1.83
N ASP A 25 3.41 -7.76 -2.01
CA ASP A 25 3.42 -8.46 -3.28
C ASP A 25 2.00 -8.80 -3.74
N ALA A 26 1.19 -9.38 -2.84
CA ALA A 26 -0.22 -9.67 -3.10
C ALA A 26 -1.02 -8.38 -3.36
N VAL A 27 -0.71 -7.29 -2.66
CA VAL A 27 -1.32 -5.98 -2.94
C VAL A 27 -0.99 -5.53 -4.36
N PHE A 28 0.28 -5.63 -4.78
CA PHE A 28 0.70 -5.27 -6.13
C PHE A 28 -0.01 -6.13 -7.18
N ASP A 29 -0.07 -7.44 -6.97
CA ASP A 29 -0.74 -8.39 -7.88
C ASP A 29 -2.22 -8.03 -8.06
N VAL A 30 -2.94 -7.72 -6.98
CA VAL A 30 -4.35 -7.29 -7.06
C VAL A 30 -4.49 -5.95 -7.79
N ILE A 31 -3.61 -4.98 -7.55
CA ILE A 31 -3.63 -3.69 -8.25
C ILE A 31 -3.43 -3.88 -9.75
N GLN A 32 -2.49 -4.75 -10.14
CA GLN A 32 -2.17 -5.05 -11.52
C GLN A 32 -3.29 -5.86 -12.20
N SER A 33 -3.76 -6.92 -11.55
CA SER A 33 -4.84 -7.79 -12.03
C SER A 33 -6.14 -7.02 -12.26
N LYS A 34 -6.44 -6.05 -11.40
CA LYS A 34 -7.63 -5.20 -11.51
C LYS A 34 -7.38 -3.88 -12.26
N SER A 35 -6.19 -3.66 -12.81
CA SER A 35 -5.77 -2.40 -13.47
C SER A 35 -6.19 -1.15 -12.69
N LEU A 36 -6.04 -1.17 -11.36
CA LEU A 36 -6.49 -0.08 -10.48
C LEU A 36 -5.57 1.15 -10.54
N TYR A 37 -4.32 0.95 -10.94
CA TYR A 37 -3.30 1.98 -11.01
C TYR A 37 -2.32 1.70 -12.13
N GLU A 38 -1.98 2.74 -12.90
CA GLU A 38 -0.97 2.65 -13.95
C GLU A 38 0.38 3.12 -13.40
N PHE A 39 1.33 2.19 -13.30
CA PHE A 39 2.66 2.51 -12.81
C PHE A 39 3.56 2.97 -13.96
N ASN A 40 3.85 4.26 -14.02
CA ASN A 40 4.84 4.79 -14.97
C ASN A 40 6.27 4.69 -14.40
N SER A 41 6.71 3.49 -14.03
CA SER A 41 8.04 3.27 -13.43
C SER A 41 8.62 1.92 -13.80
N LYS A 42 9.96 1.85 -13.84
CA LYS A 42 10.72 0.62 -14.12
C LYS A 42 10.55 -0.44 -13.02
N ASN A 43 10.16 -0.04 -11.80
CA ASN A 43 9.95 -0.97 -10.69
C ASN A 43 8.65 -0.64 -9.92
N PRO A 44 7.50 -1.09 -10.43
CA PRO A 44 6.20 -0.75 -9.85
C PRO A 44 5.96 -1.40 -8.48
N GLN A 45 6.42 -2.65 -8.27
CA GLN A 45 6.42 -3.31 -6.95
C GLN A 45 7.18 -2.49 -5.90
N GLY A 46 8.32 -1.91 -6.28
CA GLY A 46 9.11 -1.04 -5.40
C GLY A 46 8.32 0.20 -4.94
N ILE A 47 7.49 0.77 -5.82
CA ILE A 47 6.63 1.91 -5.47
C ILE A 47 5.57 1.50 -4.45
N VAL A 48 4.90 0.35 -4.65
CA VAL A 48 3.89 -0.17 -3.71
C VAL A 48 4.50 -0.44 -2.34
N ARG A 49 5.65 -1.14 -2.31
CA ARG A 49 6.39 -1.42 -1.06
C ARG A 49 6.80 -0.14 -0.34
N ASN A 50 7.34 0.85 -1.08
CA ASN A 50 7.73 2.12 -0.50
C ASN A 50 6.51 2.89 0.05
N CYS A 51 5.40 2.88 -0.68
CA CYS A 51 4.15 3.51 -0.22
C CYS A 51 3.64 2.85 1.07
N LEU A 52 3.56 1.51 1.10
CA LEU A 52 3.19 0.75 2.30
C LEU A 52 4.10 1.07 3.47
N SER A 53 5.41 0.96 3.28
CA SER A 53 6.41 1.21 4.32
C SER A 53 6.33 2.66 4.84
N ARG A 54 6.23 3.64 3.95
CA ARG A 54 6.15 5.06 4.31
C ARG A 54 4.91 5.39 5.16
N HIS A 55 3.79 4.75 4.87
CA HIS A 55 2.53 4.95 5.57
C HIS A 55 2.28 3.91 6.68
N SER A 56 3.25 3.04 6.97
CA SER A 56 3.16 2.07 8.06
C SER A 56 3.49 2.72 9.42
N ILE A 57 2.73 2.37 10.46
CA ILE A 57 2.97 2.85 11.84
C ILE A 57 4.38 2.50 12.34
N GLU A 58 4.84 1.29 12.02
CA GLU A 58 6.14 0.72 12.41
C GLU A 58 7.33 1.50 11.85
N ASN A 59 7.13 2.24 10.75
CA ASN A 59 8.20 2.99 10.12
C ASN A 59 8.48 4.29 10.88
N THR A 60 9.61 4.32 11.59
CA THR A 60 10.12 5.47 12.34
C THR A 60 11.17 6.29 11.57
N LEU A 61 11.43 5.93 10.31
CA LEU A 61 12.39 6.65 9.47
C LEU A 61 11.96 8.10 9.22
N PRO A 62 12.90 9.04 9.02
CA PRO A 62 12.59 10.44 8.75
C PRO A 62 11.80 10.67 7.46
N ASN A 63 11.82 9.71 6.53
CA ASN A 63 11.03 9.74 5.31
C ASN A 63 9.57 9.28 5.49
N ALA A 64 9.22 8.77 6.68
CA ALA A 64 7.90 8.24 6.96
C ALA A 64 6.84 9.33 6.87
N SER A 65 5.65 8.95 6.42
CA SER A 65 4.52 9.86 6.34
C SER A 65 4.01 10.16 7.75
N LYS A 66 3.67 11.43 8.00
CA LYS A 66 2.95 11.83 9.21
C LYS A 66 1.58 11.15 9.30
N LYS A 67 0.97 10.86 8.15
CA LYS A 67 -0.30 10.13 8.06
C LYS A 67 -0.02 8.64 7.95
N LYS A 68 -0.18 7.94 9.07
CA LYS A 68 -0.16 6.48 9.14
C LYS A 68 -1.50 5.92 8.67
N ILE A 69 -1.45 4.88 7.85
CA ILE A 69 -2.62 4.25 7.23
C ILE A 69 -2.53 2.73 7.35
N PHE A 70 -1.30 2.20 7.41
CA PHE A 70 -1.05 0.76 7.39
C PHE A 70 -0.36 0.31 8.68
N SER A 71 -0.56 -0.94 9.03
CA SER A 71 0.22 -1.66 10.03
C SER A 71 0.87 -2.87 9.38
N LYS A 72 2.14 -3.09 9.68
CA LYS A 72 2.83 -4.30 9.27
C LYS A 72 2.59 -5.36 10.35
N GLN A 73 2.06 -6.50 9.95
CA GLN A 73 1.92 -7.66 10.82
C GLN A 73 3.22 -8.44 10.88
N GLY A 74 3.43 -9.17 11.98
CA GLY A 74 4.66 -9.93 12.24
C GLY A 74 5.01 -10.96 11.16
N ASP A 75 4.01 -11.45 10.42
CA ASP A 75 4.18 -12.39 9.29
C ASP A 75 4.62 -11.70 7.98
N GLY A 76 4.80 -10.38 7.98
CA GLY A 76 5.14 -9.60 6.78
C GLY A 76 3.93 -9.16 5.95
N GLY A 77 2.71 -9.49 6.39
CA GLY A 77 1.47 -8.92 5.88
C GLY A 77 1.30 -7.44 6.26
N PHE A 78 0.50 -6.71 5.50
CA PHE A 78 0.08 -5.35 5.79
C PHE A 78 -1.43 -5.32 5.95
N ASP A 79 -1.89 -4.52 6.91
CA ASP A 79 -3.31 -4.28 7.17
C ASP A 79 -3.59 -2.79 7.36
N LEU A 80 -4.85 -2.42 7.36
CA LEU A 80 -5.31 -1.07 7.71
C LEU A 80 -5.32 -0.86 9.24
N ILE A 81 -5.01 0.35 9.68
CA ILE A 81 -5.17 0.78 11.09
C ILE A 81 -6.56 1.35 11.37
#